data_AF-A0A973M0Q4-F1
#
_entry.id   AF-A0A973M0Q4-F1
#
_cell.length_a   1.000
_cell.length_b   1.000
_cell.length_c   1.000
_cell.angle_alpha   90.00
_cell.angle_beta   90.00
_cell.angle_gamma   90.00
#
_symmetry.space_group_name_H-M   'P 1'
#
loop_
_entity.id
_entity.type
_entity.pdbx_description
1 polymer ?
#
loop_
_entity_poly.entity_id
_entity_poly.type
_entity_poly.pdbx_seq_one_letter_code
_entity_poly.pdbx_strand_id
1 'polypeptide(L)'
;IAAEPTDPAPSIARAELLTGLDADAVELLLAKPVQPLINVQIRHLGGALAEPGAGAGASGAVAEPYLLGLVGLGLPHAADATRAKQAEVVADLAAYISGRKPYTVLSPGDTAAQSFSGGALARLREIKRARDPHNVFRANYPVLG
;
A
#
# COMPACT_ATOMS: atom_id res chain seq x y z
N ILE A 1 -24.26 16.58 -0.23
CA ILE A 1 -24.37 15.56 0.84
C ILE A 1 -23.76 14.29 0.28
N ALA A 2 -22.61 13.86 0.79
CA ALA A 2 -22.04 12.56 0.43
C ALA A 2 -22.77 11.50 1.27
N ALA A 3 -23.62 10.69 0.63
CA ALA A 3 -24.37 9.62 1.26
C ALA A 3 -23.48 8.38 1.46
N GLU A 4 -22.34 8.56 2.13
CA GLU A 4 -21.45 7.45 2.44
C GLU A 4 -22.05 6.60 3.58
N PRO A 5 -22.08 5.26 3.44
CA PRO A 5 -22.55 4.37 4.49
C PRO A 5 -21.76 4.58 5.79
N THR A 6 -22.44 4.63 6.93
CA THR A 6 -21.80 4.74 8.25
C THR A 6 -21.27 3.40 8.76
N ASP A 7 -21.81 2.29 8.24
CA ASP A 7 -21.37 0.95 8.63
C ASP A 7 -20.15 0.53 7.81
N PRO A 8 -19.11 -0.03 8.46
CA PRO A 8 -17.91 -0.46 7.77
C PRO A 8 -18.24 -1.63 6.82
N ALA A 9 -17.93 -1.46 5.53
CA ALA A 9 -18.01 -2.53 4.57
C ALA A 9 -16.90 -3.55 4.82
N PRO A 10 -17.18 -4.87 4.79
CA PRO A 10 -16.16 -5.92 4.91
C PRO A 10 -15.37 -5.97 3.61
N SER A 11 -14.38 -5.08 3.47
CA SER A 11 -13.52 -4.97 2.30
C SER A 11 -12.07 -5.28 2.66
N ILE A 12 -11.35 -5.88 1.72
CA ILE A 12 -9.91 -6.09 1.82
C ILE A 12 -9.28 -5.29 0.68
N ALA A 13 -8.41 -4.36 1.04
CA ALA A 13 -7.63 -3.57 0.11
C ALA A 13 -6.19 -4.04 0.09
N ARG A 14 -5.56 -4.00 -1.07
CA ARG A 14 -4.12 -4.10 -1.26
C ARG A 14 -3.66 -2.96 -2.16
N ALA A 15 -2.50 -2.40 -1.87
CA ALA A 15 -1.90 -1.37 -2.72
C ALA A 15 -0.43 -1.65 -2.97
N GLU A 16 0.03 -1.31 -4.17
CA GLU A 16 1.43 -1.41 -4.59
C GLU A 16 1.81 -0.14 -5.37
N LEU A 17 3.05 0.32 -5.22
CA LEU A 17 3.58 1.42 -6.05
C LEU A 17 4.18 0.84 -7.33
N LEU A 18 3.79 1.41 -8.48
CA LEU A 18 4.31 1.00 -9.79
C LEU A 18 5.34 2.00 -10.31
N THR A 19 6.48 1.50 -10.78
CA THR A 19 7.56 2.27 -11.39
C THR A 19 7.25 2.74 -12.81
N GLY A 20 6.25 2.13 -13.46
CA GLY A 20 5.78 2.48 -14.80
C GLY A 20 4.46 1.79 -15.14
N LEU A 21 3.87 2.17 -16.28
CA LEU A 21 2.65 1.60 -16.84
C LEU A 21 2.72 1.70 -18.37
N ASP A 22 3.50 0.82 -18.99
CA ASP A 22 3.64 0.71 -20.44
C ASP A 22 2.58 -0.24 -21.04
N ALA A 23 2.66 -0.49 -22.35
CA ALA A 23 1.70 -1.34 -23.06
C ALA A 23 1.64 -2.76 -22.48
N ASP A 24 2.80 -3.35 -22.16
CA ASP A 24 2.90 -4.69 -21.59
C ASP A 24 2.24 -4.74 -20.20
N ALA A 25 2.46 -3.73 -19.34
CA ALA A 25 1.78 -3.63 -18.04
C ALA A 25 0.25 -3.52 -18.17
N VAL A 26 -0.22 -2.77 -19.16
CA VAL A 26 -1.66 -2.63 -19.46
C VAL A 26 -2.23 -3.94 -19.97
N GLU A 27 -1.53 -4.65 -20.86
CA GLU A 27 -1.95 -5.96 -21.34
C GLU A 27 -2.06 -6.97 -20.19
N LEU A 28 -1.09 -6.99 -19.27
CA LEU A 28 -1.14 -7.85 -18.07
C LEU A 28 -2.37 -7.55 -17.19
N LEU A 29 -2.71 -6.28 -16.99
CA LEU A 29 -3.89 -5.86 -16.23
C LEU A 29 -5.21 -6.27 -16.90
N LEU A 30 -5.25 -6.29 -18.22
CA LEU A 30 -6.46 -6.58 -19.01
C LEU A 30 -6.59 -8.06 -19.40
N ALA A 31 -5.51 -8.83 -19.32
CA ALA A 31 -5.47 -10.23 -19.76
C ALA A 31 -6.43 -11.15 -19.00
N LYS A 32 -6.84 -10.75 -17.79
CA LYS A 32 -7.65 -11.58 -16.89
C LYS A 32 -8.85 -10.81 -16.34
N PRO A 33 -9.98 -11.48 -16.07
CA PRO A 33 -11.13 -10.83 -15.45
C PRO A 33 -10.78 -10.25 -14.08
N VAL A 34 -11.43 -9.14 -13.72
CA VAL A 34 -11.24 -8.44 -12.44
C VAL A 34 -11.82 -9.25 -11.27
N GLN A 35 -12.87 -10.04 -11.51
CA GLN A 35 -13.53 -10.84 -10.49
C GLN A 35 -12.54 -11.76 -9.75
N PRO A 36 -12.71 -11.95 -8.42
CA PRO A 36 -13.79 -11.45 -7.56
C PRO A 36 -13.54 -10.05 -6.96
N LEU A 37 -12.55 -9.29 -7.46
CA LEU A 37 -12.35 -7.92 -6.99
C LEU A 37 -13.55 -7.04 -7.36
N ILE A 38 -13.85 -6.09 -6.48
CA ILE A 38 -14.81 -5.02 -6.74
C ILE A 38 -14.23 -4.04 -7.75
N ASN A 39 -12.95 -3.70 -7.60
CA ASN A 39 -12.23 -2.87 -8.57
C ASN A 39 -10.72 -3.10 -8.55
N VAL A 40 -10.12 -2.70 -9.66
CA VAL A 40 -8.69 -2.43 -9.84
C VAL A 40 -8.56 -0.95 -10.20
N GLN A 41 -7.72 -0.22 -9.50
CA GLN A 41 -7.54 1.22 -9.68
C GLN A 41 -6.08 1.57 -9.91
N ILE A 42 -5.84 2.42 -10.91
CA ILE A 42 -4.56 3.11 -11.10
C ILE A 42 -4.75 4.58 -10.72
N ARG A 43 -3.96 5.07 -9.76
CA ARG A 43 -3.88 6.50 -9.45
C ARG A 43 -2.55 7.04 -9.94
N HIS A 44 -2.60 8.10 -10.77
CA HIS A 44 -1.40 8.85 -11.13
C HIS A 44 -0.88 9.60 -9.90
N LEU A 45 0.43 9.50 -9.70
CA LEU A 45 1.21 10.22 -8.71
C LEU A 45 2.17 11.19 -9.44
N GLY A 46 3.39 11.38 -8.90
CA GLY A 46 4.37 12.29 -9.44
C GLY A 46 4.20 13.73 -8.97
N GLY A 47 4.78 14.67 -9.72
CA GLY A 47 4.82 16.09 -9.34
C GLY A 47 5.46 16.29 -7.97
N ALA A 48 4.84 17.12 -7.13
CA ALA A 48 5.35 17.43 -5.80
C ALA A 48 5.48 16.21 -4.86
N LEU A 49 4.78 15.09 -5.13
CA LEU A 49 4.95 13.86 -4.34
C LEU A 49 6.28 13.16 -4.62
N ALA A 50 6.85 13.35 -5.81
CA ALA A 50 8.12 12.75 -6.21
C ALA A 50 9.35 13.59 -5.81
N GLU A 51 9.14 14.86 -5.43
CA GLU A 51 10.19 15.82 -5.08
C GLU A 51 10.22 16.03 -3.56
N PRO A 52 11.08 15.33 -2.80
CA PRO A 52 11.10 15.46 -1.35
C PRO A 52 11.72 16.81 -0.97
N GLY A 53 10.88 17.80 -0.70
CA GLY A 53 11.32 19.05 -0.09
C GLY A 53 11.77 18.85 1.37
N ALA A 54 12.30 19.90 1.99
CA ALA A 54 12.76 19.87 3.38
C ALA A 54 11.69 19.43 4.41
N GLY A 55 10.40 19.46 4.04
CA GLY A 55 9.26 19.04 4.85
C GLY A 55 8.70 17.64 4.57
N ALA A 56 9.38 16.79 3.78
CA ALA A 56 8.84 15.48 3.36
C ALA A 56 8.63 14.45 4.49
N GLY A 57 9.08 14.75 5.71
CA GLY A 57 8.89 13.89 6.88
C GLY A 57 9.59 12.53 6.75
N ALA A 58 9.17 11.55 7.54
CA ALA A 58 9.81 10.23 7.59
C ALA A 58 9.61 9.39 6.32
N SER A 59 8.49 9.58 5.61
CA SER A 59 8.16 8.83 4.40
C SER A 59 8.97 9.27 3.18
N GLY A 60 9.50 10.50 3.18
CA GLY A 60 10.23 11.05 2.04
C GLY A 60 9.35 11.16 0.79
N ALA A 61 9.96 11.05 -0.38
CA ALA A 61 9.25 11.10 -1.66
C ALA A 61 8.58 9.77 -2.02
N VAL A 62 7.50 9.90 -2.79
CA VAL A 62 6.87 8.82 -3.55
C VAL A 62 7.27 9.04 -5.01
N ALA A 63 8.39 8.43 -5.39
CA ALA A 63 9.01 8.61 -6.71
C ALA A 63 8.28 7.82 -7.81
N GLU A 64 7.57 6.76 -7.40
CA GLU A 64 6.80 5.90 -8.27
C GLU A 64 5.61 6.68 -8.88
N PRO A 65 5.48 6.71 -10.22
CA PRO A 65 4.48 7.53 -10.90
C PRO A 65 3.04 7.03 -10.76
N TYR A 66 2.83 5.80 -10.27
CA TYR A 66 1.50 5.23 -10.12
C TYR A 66 1.31 4.46 -8.81
N LEU A 67 0.08 4.46 -8.30
CA LEU A 67 -0.39 3.57 -7.23
C LEU A 67 -1.45 2.62 -7.78
N LEU A 68 -1.18 1.33 -7.69
CA LEU A 68 -2.15 0.26 -7.90
C LEU A 68 -2.97 0.06 -6.63
N GLY A 69 -4.28 0.06 -6.74
CA GLY A 69 -5.23 -0.31 -5.68
C GLY A 69 -6.10 -1.49 -6.11
N LEU A 70 -6.18 -2.51 -5.26
CA LEU A 70 -6.98 -3.71 -5.49
C LEU A 70 -7.96 -3.87 -4.33
N VAL A 71 -9.26 -3.77 -4.59
CA VAL A 71 -10.29 -3.86 -3.55
C VAL A 71 -11.23 -5.01 -3.84
N GLY A 72 -11.46 -5.88 -2.86
CA GLY A 72 -12.46 -6.95 -2.92
C GLY A 72 -13.18 -7.15 -1.59
N LEU A 73 -14.07 -8.14 -1.54
CA LEU A 73 -14.87 -8.44 -0.35
C LEU A 73 -14.08 -9.29 0.65
N GLY A 74 -14.13 -8.90 1.91
CA GLY A 74 -13.59 -9.60 3.07
C GLY A 74 -14.61 -10.47 3.80
N LEU A 75 -15.63 -10.98 3.11
CA LEU A 75 -16.60 -11.90 3.68
C LEU A 75 -15.97 -13.31 3.85
N PRO A 76 -16.37 -14.12 4.86
CA PRO A 76 -15.75 -15.42 5.11
C PRO A 76 -15.67 -16.36 3.90
N HIS A 77 -16.68 -16.34 3.01
CA HIS A 77 -16.72 -17.18 1.81
C HIS A 77 -15.99 -16.58 0.58
N ALA A 78 -15.52 -15.33 0.67
CA ALA A 78 -14.94 -14.58 -0.45
C ALA A 78 -13.52 -14.04 -0.18
N ALA A 79 -13.09 -13.99 1.09
CA ALA A 79 -11.83 -13.39 1.50
C ALA A 79 -10.61 -14.08 0.89
N ASP A 80 -10.58 -15.41 0.88
CA ASP A 80 -9.46 -16.18 0.32
C ASP A 80 -9.34 -16.01 -1.19
N ALA A 81 -10.47 -16.05 -1.91
CA ALA A 81 -10.52 -15.79 -3.34
C ALA A 81 -10.09 -14.36 -3.68
N THR A 82 -10.50 -13.38 -2.87
CA THR A 82 -10.07 -11.98 -2.99
C THR A 82 -8.56 -11.84 -2.80
N ARG A 83 -7.98 -12.43 -1.75
CA ARG A 83 -6.53 -12.40 -1.50
C ARG A 83 -5.74 -13.11 -2.57
N ALA A 84 -6.23 -14.27 -3.04
CA ALA A 84 -5.60 -15.01 -4.14
C ALA A 84 -5.57 -14.17 -5.42
N LYS A 85 -6.69 -13.51 -5.77
CA LYS A 85 -6.74 -12.62 -6.93
C LYS A 85 -5.83 -11.40 -6.78
N GLN A 86 -5.76 -10.80 -5.59
CA GLN A 86 -4.82 -9.72 -5.32
C GLN A 86 -3.37 -10.16 -5.48
N ALA A 87 -3.01 -11.36 -5.00
CA ALA A 87 -1.68 -11.92 -5.14
C ALA A 87 -1.34 -12.24 -6.60
N GLU A 88 -2.30 -12.76 -7.37
CA GLU A 88 -2.15 -13.03 -8.80
C GLU A 88 -1.82 -11.76 -9.59
N VAL A 89 -2.61 -10.69 -9.44
CA VAL A 89 -2.38 -9.42 -10.14
C VAL A 89 -1.01 -8.83 -9.79
N VAL A 90 -0.60 -8.94 -8.53
CA VAL A 90 0.70 -8.44 -8.07
C VAL A 90 1.85 -9.29 -8.61
N ALA A 91 1.67 -10.61 -8.73
CA ALA A 91 2.66 -11.48 -9.34
C ALA A 91 2.82 -11.18 -10.85
N ASP A 92 1.72 -10.96 -11.56
CA ASP A 92 1.74 -10.58 -12.97
C ASP A 92 2.49 -9.26 -13.19
N LEU A 93 2.34 -8.29 -12.28
CA LEU A 93 2.98 -6.97 -12.35
C LEU A 93 4.31 -6.87 -11.58
N ALA A 94 4.92 -7.98 -11.17
CA ALA A 94 6.08 -7.96 -10.26
C ALA A 94 7.25 -7.12 -10.80
N ALA A 95 7.46 -7.11 -12.12
CA ALA A 95 8.51 -6.31 -12.77
C ALA A 95 8.30 -4.78 -12.66
N TYR A 96 7.06 -4.35 -12.42
CA TYR A 96 6.67 -2.96 -12.32
C TYR A 96 6.54 -2.48 -10.87
N ILE A 97 6.64 -3.37 -9.87
CA ILE A 97 6.43 -3.01 -8.46
C ILE A 97 7.76 -2.69 -7.78
N SER A 98 7.85 -1.51 -7.15
CA SER A 98 9.10 -1.08 -6.50
C SER A 98 9.38 -1.79 -5.17
N GLY A 99 8.37 -2.43 -4.58
CA GLY A 99 8.41 -3.04 -3.25
C GLY A 99 8.23 -2.03 -2.11
N ARG A 100 8.21 -0.73 -2.40
CA ARG A 100 7.84 0.31 -1.43
C ARG A 100 6.33 0.46 -1.32
N LYS A 101 5.86 0.83 -0.14
CA LYS A 101 4.45 1.12 0.12
C LYS A 101 4.28 2.36 0.99
N PRO A 102 3.37 3.28 0.68
CA PRO A 102 3.00 4.33 1.63
C PRO A 102 2.52 3.72 2.94
N TYR A 103 2.96 4.26 4.08
CA TYR A 103 2.68 3.67 5.40
C TYR A 103 1.17 3.57 5.71
N THR A 104 0.36 4.46 5.12
CA THR A 104 -1.09 4.51 5.28
C THR A 104 -1.84 3.42 4.51
N VAL A 105 -1.18 2.67 3.62
CA VAL A 105 -1.81 1.61 2.81
C VAL A 105 -1.19 0.23 3.04
N LEU A 106 -0.38 0.08 4.10
CA LEU A 106 0.12 -1.22 4.51
C LEU A 106 -1.06 -2.16 4.82
N SER A 107 -0.88 -3.44 4.48
CA SER A 107 -1.84 -4.52 4.71
C SER A 107 -1.28 -5.54 5.70
N PRO A 108 -2.11 -6.42 6.30
CA PRO A 108 -1.62 -7.49 7.15
C PRO A 108 -0.52 -8.32 6.47
N GLY A 109 0.63 -8.44 7.14
CA GLY A 109 1.85 -9.08 6.60
C GLY A 109 2.90 -8.08 6.10
N ASP A 110 2.52 -6.84 5.81
CA ASP A 110 3.48 -5.78 5.52
C ASP A 110 4.13 -5.24 6.80
N THR A 111 5.27 -4.58 6.64
CA THR A 111 6.07 -4.00 7.73
C THR A 111 6.40 -2.54 7.46
N ALA A 112 6.70 -1.79 8.52
CA ALA A 112 7.17 -0.41 8.42
C ALA A 112 8.44 -0.25 7.56
N ALA A 113 9.23 -1.32 7.38
CA ALA A 113 10.43 -1.32 6.53
C ALA A 113 10.13 -1.18 5.05
N GLN A 114 8.91 -1.50 4.59
CA GLN A 114 8.48 -1.24 3.21
C GLN A 114 8.12 0.23 2.97
N SER A 115 7.91 1.02 4.03
CA SER A 115 7.51 2.43 3.92
C SER A 115 8.62 3.43 4.18
N PHE A 116 9.58 3.08 5.03
CA PHE A 116 10.63 3.99 5.48
C PHE A 116 12.00 3.49 5.03
N SER A 117 12.87 4.42 4.64
CA SER A 117 14.29 4.10 4.44
C SER A 117 14.90 3.53 5.73
N GLY A 118 15.97 2.75 5.62
CA GLY A 118 16.63 2.16 6.81
C GLY A 118 17.02 3.21 7.85
N GLY A 119 17.52 4.37 7.41
CA GLY A 119 17.86 5.49 8.29
C GLY A 119 16.65 6.13 8.97
N ALA A 120 15.57 6.37 8.22
CA ALA A 120 14.33 6.90 8.78
C ALA A 120 13.70 5.91 9.79
N LEU A 121 13.68 4.62 9.47
CA LEU A 121 13.16 3.58 10.38
C LEU A 121 14.00 3.46 11.65
N ALA A 122 15.33 3.51 11.55
CA ALA A 122 16.22 3.52 12.71
C ALA A 122 15.93 4.73 13.62
N ARG A 123 15.78 5.92 13.03
CA ARG A 123 15.44 7.13 13.78
C ARG A 123 14.06 7.06 14.44
N LEU A 124 13.06 6.51 13.75
CA LEU A 124 11.72 6.30 14.31
C LEU A 124 11.75 5.34 15.50
N ARG A 125 12.58 4.28 15.45
CA ARG A 125 12.78 3.35 16.57
C ARG A 125 13.39 4.03 17.79
N GLU A 126 14.39 4.89 17.59
CA GLU A 126 14.97 5.70 18.68
C GLU A 126 13.93 6.62 19.32
N ILE A 127 13.19 7.37 18.50
CA ILE A 127 12.14 8.28 18.98
C ILE A 127 11.09 7.50 19.77
N LYS A 128 10.66 6.34 19.26
CA LYS A 128 9.69 5.48 19.93
C LYS A 128 10.17 5.05 21.32
N ARG A 129 11.42 4.57 21.45
CA ARG A 129 11.98 4.17 22.74
C ARG A 129 12.15 5.34 23.71
N ALA A 130 12.53 6.51 23.20
CA ALA A 130 12.75 7.70 24.03
C ALA A 130 11.45 8.36 24.51
N ARG A 131 10.38 8.31 23.71
CA ARG A 131 9.12 9.02 23.98
C ARG A 131 8.00 8.11 24.50
N ASP A 132 8.04 6.83 24.20
CA ASP A 132 7.08 5.84 24.69
C ASP A 132 7.80 4.55 25.14
N PRO A 133 8.62 4.63 26.21
CA PRO A 133 9.43 3.51 26.69
C PRO A 133 8.60 2.31 27.18
N HIS A 134 7.33 2.54 27.55
CA HIS A 134 6.41 1.49 28.00
C HIS A 134 5.52 0.95 26.86
N ASN A 135 5.72 1.43 25.63
CA ASN A 135 4.97 1.03 24.44
C ASN A 135 3.44 1.11 24.63
N VAL A 136 2.98 2.22 25.22
CA VAL A 136 1.57 2.53 25.46
C VAL A 136 0.83 2.70 24.13
N PHE A 137 1.44 3.40 23.17
CA PHE A 137 0.82 3.65 21.86
C PHE A 137 1.21 2.55 20.85
N ARG A 138 0.34 1.57 20.62
CA ARG A 138 0.62 0.48 19.68
C ARG A 138 0.10 0.83 18.28
N ALA A 139 1.01 1.01 17.34
CA ALA A 139 0.66 1.21 15.94
C ALA A 139 0.26 -0.11 15.28
N ASN A 140 -0.64 -0.05 14.28
CA ASN A 140 -1.04 -1.21 13.48
C ASN A 140 0.15 -1.88 12.76
N TYR A 141 1.17 -1.08 12.41
CA TYR A 141 2.42 -1.52 11.81
C TYR A 141 3.61 -1.02 12.64
N PRO A 142 4.06 -1.77 13.65
CA PRO A 142 5.04 -1.27 14.61
C PRO A 142 6.40 -1.00 13.96
N VAL A 143 7.07 0.07 14.41
CA VAL A 143 8.44 0.38 13.97
C VAL A 143 9.50 -0.43 14.71
N LEU A 144 9.20 -0.97 15.90
CA LEU A 144 10.15 -1.71 16.74
C LEU A 144 10.33 -3.18 16.36
N GLY A 145 9.49 -3.72 15.47
CA GLY A 145 9.31 -5.16 15.28
C GLY A 145 8.02 -5.62 15.92
#